data_AF-A0A7S7EUM7-F1
#
_entry.id   AF-A0A7S7EUM7-F1
#
_cell.length_a   1.000
_cell.length_b   1.000
_cell.length_c   1.000
_cell.angle_alpha   90.00
_cell.angle_beta   90.00
_cell.angle_gamma   90.00
#
_symmetry.space_group_name_H-M   'P 1'
#
loop_
_entity.id
_entity.type
_entity.pdbx_description
1 polymer ?
#
loop_
_entity_poly.entity_id
_entity_poly.type
_entity_poly.pdbx_seq_one_letter_code
_entity_poly.pdbx_strand_id
1 'polypeptide(L)'
;MSYGALDASKSVPTQNIMNCIDAGTENCPCYLAVTGDCLVCSRLQGKHYCDCEWHGVCIYNEFIQGNRKVNNPRQDFEAKIVSKKLYKEDLVVYVLDVGKGFAMKAGRPGSYLFVKARGASGFYDIPISVMKSDVEQGYVHLAIKVISTKTKALMQEEEKLLVRGPYRNGIQGLSAILAKRKKETKTLIIAKGIGIAPGILINQALMAKDHIDMIIDTEKISDELVSDYMDDEAQSAIGTIKYMALADEEAEQVMESMMRVKGYDNVILLVSDYYIEKLGALTKRILPSANLAMSNNFHICCGEGLCGSCTVDIPGGKTIKMCKCQFHSKSSL
;
A
#
# COMPACT_ATOMS: atom_id res chain seq x y z
N MET A 1 -0.64 18.48 3.86
CA MET A 1 0.26 17.33 3.65
C MET A 1 1.68 17.86 3.61
N SER A 2 2.27 18.06 4.78
CA SER A 2 3.71 18.25 4.88
C SER A 2 4.22 16.92 5.40
N TYR A 3 4.81 16.11 4.54
CA TYR A 3 5.86 15.23 5.03
C TYR A 3 6.87 16.17 5.70
N GLY A 4 7.23 15.88 6.95
CA GLY A 4 7.91 16.81 7.85
C GLY A 4 9.02 17.59 7.15
N ALA A 5 9.18 18.86 7.56
CA ALA A 5 10.19 19.78 7.06
C ALA A 5 11.49 19.06 6.70
N LEU A 6 11.74 18.97 5.39
CA LEU A 6 12.95 18.42 4.84
C LEU A 6 14.11 19.23 5.42
N ASP A 7 14.95 18.55 6.19
CA ASP A 7 16.12 19.15 6.82
C ASP A 7 17.00 19.78 5.72
N ALA A 8 16.99 21.11 5.64
CA ALA A 8 17.62 21.91 4.59
C ALA A 8 19.16 21.87 4.62
N SER A 9 19.74 20.99 5.46
CA SER A 9 21.17 20.86 5.71
C SER A 9 21.83 19.67 4.99
N LYS A 10 21.08 18.91 4.17
CA LYS A 10 21.66 17.79 3.38
C LYS A 10 21.39 17.99 1.89
N SER A 11 22.42 17.71 1.11
CA SER A 11 22.55 17.89 -0.34
C SER A 11 21.27 17.58 -1.13
N VAL A 12 21.05 18.40 -2.17
CA VAL A 12 19.97 18.23 -3.18
C VAL A 12 19.82 16.75 -3.55
N PRO A 13 18.64 16.14 -3.38
CA PRO A 13 18.47 14.72 -3.64
C PRO A 13 18.72 14.43 -5.14
N THR A 14 19.76 13.65 -5.44
CA THR A 14 20.01 13.13 -6.79
C THR A 14 18.87 12.19 -7.20
N GLN A 15 18.68 11.97 -8.51
CA GLN A 15 17.61 11.13 -9.11
C GLN A 15 17.53 9.67 -8.59
N ASN A 16 18.36 9.26 -7.63
CA ASN A 16 18.60 7.91 -7.11
C ASN A 16 17.69 7.46 -5.94
N ILE A 17 16.62 8.20 -5.63
CA ILE A 17 15.80 7.97 -4.42
C ILE A 17 14.39 7.42 -4.73
N MET A 18 14.00 7.40 -6.00
CA MET A 18 12.62 7.15 -6.40
C MET A 18 12.51 6.10 -7.49
N ASN A 19 11.64 5.13 -7.26
CA ASN A 19 11.28 4.10 -8.22
C ASN A 19 9.80 4.23 -8.64
N CYS A 20 9.40 3.58 -9.72
CA CYS A 20 8.01 3.45 -10.14
C CYS A 20 7.50 2.03 -9.85
N ILE A 21 6.38 1.94 -9.13
CA ILE A 21 5.75 0.66 -8.75
C ILE A 21 5.36 -0.22 -9.94
N ASP A 22 5.05 0.38 -11.09
CA ASP A 22 4.64 -0.32 -12.30
C ASP A 22 5.83 -0.64 -13.22
N ALA A 23 7.02 -0.09 -12.97
CA ALA A 23 8.19 -0.37 -13.80
C ALA A 23 8.51 -1.88 -13.82
N GLY A 24 8.69 -2.43 -15.03
CA GLY A 24 8.91 -3.87 -15.22
C GLY A 24 7.67 -4.76 -15.00
N THR A 25 6.49 -4.18 -14.79
CA THR A 25 5.23 -4.94 -14.68
C THR A 25 4.45 -4.94 -16.00
N GLU A 26 3.41 -5.77 -16.09
CA GLU A 26 2.48 -5.81 -17.22
C GLU A 26 1.80 -4.46 -17.52
N ASN A 27 1.70 -3.57 -16.52
CA ASN A 27 1.06 -2.26 -16.68
C ASN A 27 2.03 -1.18 -17.20
N CYS A 28 3.29 -1.53 -17.46
CA CYS A 28 4.29 -0.66 -18.05
C CYS A 28 4.69 -1.19 -19.44
N PRO A 29 4.85 -0.34 -20.46
CA PRO A 29 4.65 1.11 -20.49
C PRO A 29 3.20 1.57 -20.26
N CYS A 30 3.05 2.67 -19.53
CA CYS A 30 1.75 3.24 -19.14
C CYS A 30 1.48 4.59 -19.84
N TYR A 31 0.40 5.27 -19.48
CA TYR A 31 0.06 6.58 -20.04
C TYR A 31 1.18 7.63 -19.88
N LEU A 32 1.97 7.57 -18.79
CA LEU A 32 3.11 8.48 -18.60
C LEU A 32 4.22 8.27 -19.65
N ALA A 33 4.34 7.08 -20.24
CA ALA A 33 5.26 6.85 -21.35
C ALA A 33 4.77 7.55 -22.64
N VAL A 34 3.46 7.63 -22.83
CA VAL A 34 2.84 8.27 -24.01
C VAL A 34 3.00 9.79 -23.97
N THR A 35 2.87 10.39 -22.78
CA THR A 35 2.92 11.84 -22.61
C THR A 35 4.33 12.38 -22.37
N GLY A 36 5.33 11.50 -22.20
CA GLY A 36 6.70 11.89 -21.89
C GLY A 36 6.96 12.15 -20.39
N ASP A 37 5.99 11.84 -19.53
CA ASP A 37 6.04 12.07 -18.08
C ASP A 37 6.55 10.86 -17.28
N CYS A 38 7.24 9.91 -17.93
CA CYS A 38 7.70 8.69 -17.28
C CYS A 38 8.58 9.01 -16.06
N LEU A 39 8.28 8.43 -14.90
CA LEU A 39 9.01 8.75 -13.65
C LEU A 39 10.48 8.29 -13.66
N VAL A 40 10.78 7.20 -14.38
CA VAL A 40 12.08 6.52 -14.26
C VAL A 40 12.89 6.45 -15.57
N CYS A 41 12.29 6.67 -16.74
CA CYS A 41 12.99 6.52 -18.02
C CYS A 41 13.29 7.87 -18.67
N SER A 42 14.54 8.32 -18.61
CA SER A 42 15.04 9.55 -19.23
C SER A 42 14.80 9.64 -20.74
N ARG A 43 14.91 8.53 -21.47
CA ARG A 43 14.63 8.52 -22.91
C ARG A 43 13.16 8.80 -23.23
N LEU A 44 12.24 8.31 -22.40
CA LEU A 44 10.82 8.64 -22.53
C LEU A 44 10.52 10.07 -22.09
N GLN A 45 11.34 10.66 -21.21
CA GLN A 45 11.32 12.09 -20.88
C GLN A 45 11.93 12.98 -21.98
N GLY A 46 12.30 12.42 -23.14
CA GLY A 46 12.88 13.17 -24.26
C GLY A 46 14.38 13.43 -24.16
N LYS A 47 15.08 12.85 -23.17
CA LYS A 47 16.54 12.99 -23.07
C LYS A 47 17.27 12.06 -24.04
N HIS A 48 18.47 12.47 -24.47
CA HIS A 48 19.30 11.70 -25.42
C HIS A 48 20.15 10.60 -24.76
N TYR A 49 20.06 10.43 -23.45
CA TYR A 49 20.82 9.44 -22.69
C TYR A 49 19.89 8.55 -21.86
N CYS A 50 20.44 7.44 -21.35
CA CYS A 50 19.74 6.53 -20.45
C CYS A 50 20.43 6.55 -19.08
N ASP A 51 19.68 6.90 -18.04
CA ASP A 51 20.11 6.96 -16.63
C ASP A 51 19.18 6.17 -15.69
N CYS A 52 18.29 5.33 -16.25
CA CYS A 52 17.33 4.57 -15.45
C CYS A 52 17.98 3.35 -14.78
N GLU A 53 17.52 3.03 -13.57
CA GLU A 53 17.81 1.73 -12.96
C GLU A 53 17.09 0.61 -13.75
N TRP A 54 17.72 -0.56 -13.83
CA TRP A 54 17.16 -1.69 -14.58
C TRP A 54 16.05 -2.41 -13.80
N HIS A 55 14.85 -2.47 -14.37
CA HIS A 55 13.68 -3.17 -13.77
C HIS A 55 13.35 -4.51 -14.45
N GLY A 56 14.34 -5.16 -15.05
CA GLY A 56 14.15 -6.42 -15.79
C GLY A 56 13.85 -6.23 -17.27
N VAL A 57 13.41 -5.04 -17.69
CA VAL A 57 13.12 -4.70 -19.09
C VAL A 57 13.57 -3.26 -19.41
N CYS A 58 13.84 -2.98 -20.69
CA CYS A 58 14.03 -1.62 -21.15
C CYS A 58 12.68 -0.99 -21.49
N ILE A 59 12.14 -0.16 -20.59
CA ILE A 59 10.81 0.47 -20.76
C ILE A 59 10.69 1.24 -22.09
N TYR A 60 11.77 1.92 -22.51
CA TYR A 60 11.78 2.61 -23.80
C TYR A 60 11.63 1.63 -24.97
N ASN A 61 12.36 0.52 -24.97
CA ASN A 61 12.28 -0.46 -26.05
C ASN A 61 10.91 -1.14 -26.08
N GLU A 62 10.37 -1.54 -24.92
CA GLU A 62 9.00 -2.07 -24.80
C GLU A 62 7.98 -1.09 -25.39
N PHE A 63 8.15 0.22 -25.13
CA PHE A 63 7.26 1.24 -25.65
C PHE A 63 7.36 1.39 -27.18
N ILE A 64 8.57 1.41 -27.73
CA ILE A 64 8.77 1.51 -29.18
C ILE A 64 8.27 0.26 -29.90
N GLN A 65 8.60 -0.93 -29.40
CA GLN A 65 8.16 -2.21 -29.98
C GLN A 65 6.65 -2.43 -29.81
N GLY A 66 6.06 -1.91 -28.73
CA GLY A 66 4.62 -1.86 -28.49
C GLY A 66 3.87 -0.79 -29.30
N ASN A 67 4.45 -0.27 -30.39
CA ASN A 67 3.85 0.76 -31.25
C ASN A 67 3.46 2.04 -30.51
N ARG A 68 4.22 2.42 -29.47
CA ARG A 68 4.00 3.63 -28.66
C ARG A 68 2.62 3.68 -28.00
N LYS A 69 2.06 2.53 -27.64
CA LYS A 69 0.77 2.42 -26.95
C LYS A 69 0.95 2.04 -25.48
N VAL A 70 -0.08 2.36 -24.69
CA VAL A 70 -0.22 1.80 -23.34
C VAL A 70 -0.36 0.28 -23.47
N ASN A 71 0.39 -0.46 -22.67
CA ASN A 71 0.44 -1.92 -22.77
C ASN A 71 -0.86 -2.56 -22.24
N ASN A 72 -0.96 -2.73 -20.91
CA ASN A 72 -2.12 -3.34 -20.26
C ASN A 72 -2.85 -2.28 -19.40
N PRO A 73 -3.74 -1.46 -19.98
CA PRO A 73 -4.52 -0.49 -19.21
C PRO A 73 -5.50 -1.23 -18.29
N ARG A 74 -5.57 -0.81 -17.02
CA ARG A 74 -6.53 -1.37 -16.07
C ARG A 74 -7.94 -0.93 -16.47
N GLN A 75 -8.86 -1.89 -16.56
CA GLN A 75 -10.25 -1.66 -16.93
C GLN A 75 -11.17 -2.04 -15.78
N ASP A 76 -12.32 -1.37 -15.71
CA ASP A 76 -13.37 -1.70 -14.77
C ASP A 76 -14.04 -3.02 -15.20
N PHE A 77 -14.36 -3.88 -14.24
CA PHE A 77 -15.19 -5.07 -14.45
C PHE A 77 -16.17 -5.24 -13.29
N GLU A 78 -17.28 -5.94 -13.52
CA GLU A 78 -18.23 -6.27 -12.46
C GLU A 78 -17.74 -7.49 -11.67
N ALA A 79 -17.61 -7.34 -10.35
CA ALA A 79 -17.31 -8.43 -9.42
C ALA A 79 -18.56 -8.74 -8.58
N LYS A 80 -18.94 -10.01 -8.50
CA LYS A 80 -20.09 -10.45 -7.71
C LYS A 80 -19.76 -10.39 -6.22
N ILE A 81 -20.68 -9.87 -5.42
CA ILE A 81 -20.61 -9.95 -3.96
C ILE A 81 -21.00 -11.38 -3.55
N VAL A 82 -20.04 -12.12 -3.02
CA VAL A 82 -20.23 -13.47 -2.47
C VAL A 82 -20.70 -13.40 -1.03
N SER A 83 -20.17 -12.43 -0.28
CA SER A 83 -20.56 -12.18 1.11
C SER A 83 -20.40 -10.70 1.44
N LYS A 84 -21.28 -10.21 2.31
CA LYS A 84 -21.27 -8.88 2.89
C LYS A 84 -21.52 -9.03 4.38
N LYS A 85 -20.51 -8.75 5.19
CA LYS A 85 -20.61 -8.81 6.66
C LYS A 85 -20.44 -7.42 7.25
N LEU A 86 -21.44 -6.99 8.01
CA LEU A 86 -21.34 -5.77 8.83
C LEU A 86 -20.68 -6.11 10.15
N TYR A 87 -19.61 -5.39 10.48
CA TYR A 87 -18.91 -5.49 11.75
C TYR A 87 -19.26 -4.34 12.69
N LYS A 88 -19.67 -3.20 12.13
CA LYS A 88 -20.29 -2.05 12.79
C LYS A 88 -21.28 -1.40 11.82
N GLU A 89 -22.07 -0.45 12.31
CA GLU A 89 -22.99 0.35 11.47
C GLU A 89 -22.29 1.07 10.32
N ASP A 90 -21.00 1.38 10.47
CA ASP A 90 -20.18 2.10 9.50
C ASP A 90 -18.97 1.29 9.02
N LEU A 91 -18.95 -0.03 9.25
CA LEU A 91 -17.85 -0.92 8.86
C LEU A 91 -18.40 -2.22 8.26
N VAL A 92 -18.09 -2.43 6.99
CA VAL A 92 -18.51 -3.59 6.21
C VAL A 92 -17.31 -4.27 5.57
N VAL A 93 -17.34 -5.59 5.49
CA VAL A 93 -16.41 -6.36 4.64
C VAL A 93 -17.18 -7.02 3.52
N TYR A 94 -16.71 -6.78 2.30
CA TYR A 94 -17.18 -7.47 1.11
C TYR A 94 -16.21 -8.57 0.72
N VAL A 95 -16.76 -9.73 0.36
CA VAL A 95 -16.05 -10.81 -0.33
C VAL A 95 -16.51 -10.77 -1.78
N LEU A 96 -15.57 -10.51 -2.69
CA LEU A 96 -15.86 -10.35 -4.12
C LEU A 96 -15.28 -11.51 -4.92
N ASP A 97 -16.10 -12.07 -5.81
CA ASP A 97 -15.63 -13.00 -6.83
C ASP A 97 -14.96 -12.24 -7.97
N VAL A 98 -13.65 -12.44 -8.11
CA VAL A 98 -12.79 -11.78 -9.09
C VAL A 98 -12.05 -12.80 -9.97
N GLY A 99 -12.25 -14.09 -9.73
CA GLY A 99 -11.52 -15.18 -10.38
C GLY A 99 -10.07 -15.34 -9.90
N LYS A 100 -9.56 -16.58 -10.02
CA LYS A 100 -8.24 -17.00 -9.48
C LYS A 100 -7.08 -16.13 -9.96
N GLY A 101 -7.05 -15.77 -11.25
CA GLY A 101 -5.99 -14.97 -11.83
C GLY A 101 -5.90 -13.56 -11.25
N PHE A 102 -7.05 -12.91 -11.02
CA PHE A 102 -7.09 -11.59 -10.39
C PHE A 102 -6.76 -11.68 -8.90
N ALA A 103 -7.34 -12.65 -8.19
CA ALA A 103 -7.05 -12.91 -6.78
C ALA A 103 -5.53 -13.13 -6.55
N MET A 104 -4.87 -13.93 -7.37
CA MET A 104 -3.42 -14.13 -7.29
C MET A 104 -2.63 -12.81 -7.43
N LYS A 105 -3.03 -11.93 -8.36
CA LYS A 105 -2.38 -10.62 -8.55
C LYS A 105 -2.67 -9.67 -7.38
N ALA A 106 -3.90 -9.68 -6.86
CA ALA A 106 -4.37 -8.85 -5.75
C ALA A 106 -3.82 -9.30 -4.39
N GLY A 107 -3.40 -10.55 -4.26
CA GLY A 107 -2.80 -11.10 -3.04
C GLY A 107 -1.39 -10.59 -2.72
N ARG A 108 -0.81 -9.72 -3.57
CA ARG A 108 0.49 -9.12 -3.28
C ARG A 108 0.33 -8.02 -2.21
N PRO A 109 1.14 -8.02 -1.14
CA PRO A 109 1.08 -6.97 -0.13
C PRO A 109 1.24 -5.56 -0.72
N GLY A 110 0.49 -4.60 -0.18
CA GLY A 110 0.38 -3.24 -0.73
C GLY A 110 -0.60 -3.11 -1.90
N SER A 111 -1.31 -4.18 -2.26
CA SER A 111 -2.36 -4.10 -3.28
C SER A 111 -3.59 -3.33 -2.80
N TYR A 112 -4.17 -2.55 -3.71
CA TYR A 112 -5.46 -1.90 -3.53
C TYR A 112 -6.24 -1.90 -4.84
N LEU A 113 -7.56 -1.80 -4.74
CA LEU A 113 -8.49 -1.78 -5.86
C LEU A 113 -9.22 -0.44 -5.86
N PHE A 114 -9.55 0.08 -7.04
CA PHE A 114 -10.61 1.07 -7.13
C PHE A 114 -11.95 0.36 -7.17
N VAL A 115 -12.87 0.80 -6.33
CA VAL A 115 -14.23 0.27 -6.26
C VAL A 115 -15.25 1.39 -6.33
N LYS A 116 -16.39 1.11 -6.97
CA LYS A 116 -17.57 1.98 -6.96
C LYS A 116 -18.86 1.16 -7.09
N ALA A 117 -19.96 1.78 -6.68
CA ALA A 117 -21.31 1.28 -6.89
C ALA A 117 -21.62 1.11 -8.39
N ARG A 118 -22.49 0.16 -8.72
CA ARG A 118 -22.88 -0.11 -10.09
C ARG A 118 -23.62 1.09 -10.67
N GLY A 119 -23.27 1.48 -11.90
CA GLY A 119 -23.87 2.67 -12.55
C GLY A 119 -23.40 4.01 -12.00
N ALA A 120 -22.54 4.05 -10.98
CA ALA A 120 -21.97 5.29 -10.48
C ALA A 120 -20.93 5.87 -11.47
N SER A 121 -20.88 7.20 -11.54
CA SER A 121 -19.91 7.93 -12.37
C SER A 121 -18.46 7.66 -11.93
N GLY A 122 -17.49 7.88 -12.83
CA GLY A 122 -16.07 7.64 -12.54
C GLY A 122 -15.52 8.40 -11.32
N PHE A 123 -16.08 9.56 -10.97
CA PHE A 123 -15.66 10.29 -9.76
C PHE A 123 -16.10 9.62 -8.44
N TYR A 124 -16.90 8.55 -8.49
CA TYR A 124 -17.21 7.70 -7.32
C TYR A 124 -16.13 6.65 -7.04
N ASP A 125 -15.12 6.50 -7.89
CA ASP A 125 -14.00 5.59 -7.67
C ASP A 125 -13.33 5.87 -6.29
N ILE A 126 -13.15 4.82 -5.49
CA ILE A 126 -12.48 4.86 -4.18
C ILE A 126 -11.36 3.81 -4.15
N PRO A 127 -10.11 4.18 -3.80
CA PRO A 127 -9.07 3.20 -3.56
C PRO A 127 -9.29 2.50 -2.21
N ILE A 128 -9.39 1.17 -2.22
CA ILE A 128 -9.58 0.33 -1.04
C ILE A 128 -8.52 -0.76 -1.02
N SER A 129 -7.78 -0.86 0.09
CA SER A 129 -6.77 -1.90 0.28
C SER A 129 -7.37 -3.30 0.21
N VAL A 130 -6.65 -4.23 -0.42
CA VAL A 130 -7.00 -5.64 -0.35
C VAL A 130 -6.65 -6.15 1.04
N MET A 131 -7.62 -6.69 1.77
CA MET A 131 -7.43 -7.20 3.12
C MET A 131 -7.00 -8.67 3.14
N LYS A 132 -7.58 -9.48 2.27
CA LYS A 132 -7.26 -10.90 2.08
C LYS A 132 -7.50 -11.27 0.62
N SER A 133 -6.72 -12.21 0.12
CA SER A 133 -6.95 -12.83 -1.19
C SER A 133 -6.97 -14.35 -1.07
N ASP A 134 -8.06 -14.97 -1.50
CA ASP A 134 -8.22 -16.42 -1.58
C ASP A 134 -8.08 -16.82 -3.06
N VAL A 135 -6.89 -17.30 -3.43
CA VAL A 135 -6.60 -17.68 -4.82
C VAL A 135 -7.37 -18.93 -5.24
N GLU A 136 -7.66 -19.84 -4.30
CA GLU A 136 -8.32 -21.11 -4.61
C GLU A 136 -9.78 -20.91 -4.95
N GLN A 137 -10.47 -20.06 -4.20
CA GLN A 137 -11.85 -19.67 -4.49
C GLN A 137 -11.93 -18.56 -5.56
N GLY A 138 -10.84 -17.80 -5.76
CA GLY A 138 -10.83 -16.65 -6.66
C GLY A 138 -11.45 -15.41 -6.04
N TYR A 139 -11.37 -15.27 -4.71
CA TYR A 139 -12.03 -14.20 -3.95
C TYR A 139 -11.05 -13.17 -3.40
N VAL A 140 -11.51 -11.94 -3.26
CA VAL A 140 -10.81 -10.88 -2.53
C VAL A 140 -11.73 -10.29 -1.47
N HIS A 141 -11.15 -9.96 -0.32
CA HIS A 141 -11.87 -9.38 0.80
C HIS A 141 -11.48 -7.91 0.93
N LEU A 142 -12.47 -7.02 0.98
CA LEU A 142 -12.29 -5.58 1.10
C LEU A 142 -13.04 -5.06 2.33
N ALA A 143 -12.31 -4.45 3.27
CA ALA A 143 -12.91 -3.77 4.40
C ALA A 143 -13.15 -2.29 4.08
N ILE A 144 -14.38 -1.81 4.26
CA ILE A 144 -14.80 -0.46 3.91
C ILE A 144 -15.38 0.21 5.15
N LYS A 145 -14.77 1.33 5.53
CA LYS A 145 -15.29 2.25 6.54
C LYS A 145 -16.14 3.33 5.85
N VAL A 146 -17.37 3.51 6.30
CA VAL A 146 -18.31 4.49 5.75
C VAL A 146 -18.02 5.87 6.33
N ILE A 147 -17.49 6.77 5.51
CA ILE A 147 -17.06 8.12 5.92
C ILE A 147 -17.58 9.24 5.01
N SER A 148 -18.15 8.90 3.85
CA SER A 148 -18.53 9.88 2.82
C SER A 148 -19.61 9.34 1.89
N THR A 149 -20.15 10.19 1.02
CA THR A 149 -21.17 9.79 0.03
C THR A 149 -20.71 8.64 -0.86
N LYS A 150 -19.42 8.57 -1.23
CA LYS A 150 -18.91 7.48 -2.06
C LYS A 150 -18.95 6.13 -1.35
N THR A 151 -18.51 6.10 -0.08
CA THR A 151 -18.51 4.86 0.74
C THR A 151 -19.92 4.47 1.19
N LYS A 152 -20.82 5.44 1.38
CA LYS A 152 -22.26 5.18 1.59
C LYS A 152 -22.90 4.49 0.38
N ALA A 153 -22.56 4.93 -0.83
CA ALA A 153 -23.05 4.30 -2.06
C ALA A 153 -22.60 2.83 -2.15
N LEU A 154 -21.33 2.53 -1.81
CA LEU A 154 -20.84 1.15 -1.75
C LEU A 154 -21.61 0.31 -0.73
N MET A 155 -21.90 0.87 0.45
CA MET A 155 -22.63 0.16 1.52
C MET A 155 -24.04 -0.28 1.10
N GLN A 156 -24.67 0.41 0.14
CA GLN A 156 -26.01 0.07 -0.36
C GLN A 156 -25.99 -1.08 -1.38
N GLU A 157 -24.82 -1.48 -1.87
CA GLU A 157 -24.69 -2.55 -2.85
C GLU A 157 -24.81 -3.93 -2.18
N GLU A 158 -25.56 -4.81 -2.85
CA GLU A 158 -25.84 -6.18 -2.39
C GLU A 158 -25.39 -7.25 -3.40
N GLU A 159 -25.41 -6.95 -4.71
CA GLU A 159 -25.16 -7.95 -5.74
C GLU A 159 -23.76 -7.88 -6.35
N LYS A 160 -23.32 -6.68 -6.75
CA LYS A 160 -22.08 -6.49 -7.51
C LYS A 160 -21.42 -5.15 -7.19
N LEU A 161 -20.10 -5.10 -7.33
CA LEU A 161 -19.33 -3.86 -7.35
C LEU A 161 -18.59 -3.75 -8.69
N LEU A 162 -18.36 -2.51 -9.15
CA LEU A 162 -17.39 -2.27 -10.22
C LEU A 162 -16.00 -2.15 -9.59
N VAL A 163 -15.06 -2.94 -10.12
CA VAL A 163 -13.70 -3.07 -9.62
C VAL A 163 -12.70 -2.75 -10.72
N ARG A 164 -11.67 -1.98 -10.39
CA ARG A 164 -10.50 -1.74 -11.25
C ARG A 164 -9.22 -1.98 -10.49
N GLY A 165 -8.28 -2.73 -11.07
CA GLY A 165 -7.02 -3.05 -10.40
C GLY A 165 -6.37 -4.34 -10.91
N PRO A 166 -5.49 -4.96 -10.10
CA PRO A 166 -4.96 -4.40 -8.86
C PRO A 166 -3.93 -3.29 -9.11
N TYR A 167 -3.89 -2.33 -8.19
CA TYR A 167 -2.82 -1.35 -8.04
C TYR A 167 -1.92 -1.80 -6.89
N ARG A 168 -0.63 -1.47 -6.89
CA ARG A 168 0.35 -2.09 -5.97
C ARG A 168 1.04 -1.11 -5.01
N ASN A 169 0.63 0.15 -5.04
CA ASN A 169 1.31 1.23 -4.34
C ASN A 169 0.58 1.67 -3.06
N GLY A 170 -0.13 0.77 -2.39
CA GLY A 170 -0.85 1.07 -1.15
C GLY A 170 0.07 1.25 0.06
N ILE A 171 1.33 0.84 -0.04
CA ILE A 171 2.33 0.91 1.04
C ILE A 171 3.68 1.32 0.45
N GLN A 172 4.27 2.36 1.00
CA GLN A 172 5.60 2.87 0.64
C GLN A 172 6.70 2.10 1.36
N GLY A 173 7.85 1.89 0.71
CA GLY A 173 9.04 1.25 1.32
C GLY A 173 8.96 -0.28 1.46
N LEU A 174 7.86 -0.90 1.03
CA LEU A 174 7.58 -2.32 1.22
C LEU A 174 8.51 -3.24 0.43
N SER A 175 9.06 -2.76 -0.70
CA SER A 175 9.96 -3.54 -1.56
C SER A 175 11.21 -4.03 -0.83
N ALA A 176 11.76 -3.22 0.08
CA ALA A 176 12.92 -3.60 0.88
C ALA A 176 12.58 -4.75 1.83
N ILE A 177 11.37 -4.75 2.39
CA ILE A 177 10.87 -5.77 3.33
C ILE A 177 10.63 -7.10 2.61
N LEU A 178 9.94 -7.06 1.46
CA LEU A 178 9.57 -8.27 0.70
C LEU A 178 10.71 -8.87 -0.13
N ALA A 179 11.86 -8.20 -0.23
CA ALA A 179 13.01 -8.72 -0.98
C ALA A 179 13.40 -10.12 -0.47
N LYS A 180 13.78 -11.04 -1.38
CA LYS A 180 14.20 -12.39 -0.99
C LYS A 180 15.42 -12.32 -0.06
N ARG A 181 15.26 -12.83 1.17
CA ARG A 181 16.32 -12.88 2.19
C ARG A 181 16.70 -14.33 2.50
N LYS A 182 17.94 -14.52 2.94
CA LYS A 182 18.50 -15.81 3.35
C LYS A 182 18.22 -16.17 4.82
N LYS A 183 17.80 -15.18 5.63
CA LYS A 183 17.51 -15.34 7.05
C LYS A 183 16.08 -14.90 7.35
N GLU A 184 15.49 -15.53 8.36
CA GLU A 184 14.30 -15.05 9.05
C GLU A 184 14.53 -13.63 9.57
N THR A 185 13.49 -12.81 9.54
CA THR A 185 13.53 -11.42 10.02
C THR A 185 12.45 -11.17 11.06
N LYS A 186 12.73 -10.23 11.97
CA LYS A 186 11.74 -9.76 12.94
C LYS A 186 11.04 -8.53 12.40
N THR A 187 9.73 -8.62 12.24
CA THR A 187 8.89 -7.54 11.71
C THR A 187 7.91 -7.06 12.77
N LEU A 188 7.84 -5.75 12.97
CA LEU A 188 6.82 -5.09 13.77
C LEU A 188 5.80 -4.41 12.86
N ILE A 189 4.53 -4.80 12.95
CA ILE A 189 3.43 -4.12 12.26
C ILE A 189 2.65 -3.30 13.29
N ILE A 190 2.50 -2.00 13.06
CA ILE A 190 1.68 -1.12 13.90
C ILE A 190 0.50 -0.65 13.06
N ALA A 191 -0.71 -1.01 13.46
CA ALA A 191 -1.93 -0.69 12.73
C ALA A 191 -2.96 0.00 13.62
N LYS A 192 -3.69 0.96 13.05
CA LYS A 192 -4.78 1.67 13.74
C LYS A 192 -6.03 1.71 12.89
N GLY A 193 -7.17 1.33 13.47
CA GLY A 193 -8.46 1.28 12.80
C GLY A 193 -8.40 0.47 11.51
N ILE A 194 -8.97 1.02 10.43
CA ILE A 194 -9.03 0.31 9.13
C ILE A 194 -7.65 0.06 8.50
N GLY A 195 -6.58 0.68 9.02
CA GLY A 195 -5.20 0.37 8.65
C GLY A 195 -4.81 -1.09 8.88
N ILE A 196 -5.55 -1.84 9.72
CA ILE A 196 -5.33 -3.29 9.89
C ILE A 196 -5.58 -4.08 8.59
N ALA A 197 -6.44 -3.60 7.70
CA ALA A 197 -6.81 -4.33 6.49
C ALA A 197 -5.60 -4.71 5.62
N PRO A 198 -4.75 -3.76 5.16
CA PRO A 198 -3.51 -4.12 4.48
C PRO A 198 -2.51 -4.90 5.37
N GLY A 199 -2.62 -4.79 6.69
CA GLY A 199 -1.77 -5.51 7.65
C GLY A 199 -2.06 -7.00 7.69
N ILE A 200 -3.33 -7.40 7.60
CA ILE A 200 -3.75 -8.80 7.48
C ILE A 200 -3.13 -9.44 6.22
N LEU A 201 -3.17 -8.74 5.08
CA LEU A 201 -2.58 -9.25 3.85
C LEU A 201 -1.05 -9.38 3.94
N ILE A 202 -0.38 -8.42 4.60
CA ILE A 202 1.07 -8.52 4.86
C ILE A 202 1.37 -9.71 5.76
N ASN A 203 0.61 -9.88 6.85
CA ASN A 203 0.80 -10.98 7.79
C ASN A 203 0.72 -12.33 7.09
N GLN A 204 -0.31 -12.54 6.24
CA GLN A 204 -0.46 -13.74 5.42
C GLN A 204 0.72 -13.98 4.46
N ALA A 205 1.32 -12.92 3.92
CA ALA A 205 2.44 -13.05 3.00
C ALA A 205 3.78 -13.35 3.69
N LEU A 206 3.94 -12.95 4.95
CA LEU A 206 5.20 -13.05 5.70
C LEU A 206 5.21 -14.19 6.72
N MET A 207 4.06 -14.68 7.17
CA MET A 207 3.93 -15.66 8.26
C MET A 207 4.72 -16.96 8.08
N ALA A 208 4.99 -17.38 6.83
CA ALA A 208 5.75 -18.59 6.57
C ALA A 208 7.28 -18.44 6.76
N LYS A 209 7.78 -17.22 7.01
CA LYS A 209 9.22 -16.91 6.91
C LYS A 209 9.76 -16.00 8.00
N ASP A 210 8.90 -15.22 8.65
CA ASP A 210 9.31 -14.13 9.52
C ASP A 210 8.60 -14.23 10.87
N HIS A 211 9.28 -13.75 11.92
CA HIS A 211 8.65 -13.46 13.21
C HIS A 211 7.90 -12.14 13.12
N ILE A 212 6.61 -12.13 13.43
CA ILE A 212 5.73 -10.97 13.24
C ILE A 212 5.06 -10.61 14.55
N ASP A 213 5.47 -9.46 15.10
CA ASP A 213 4.75 -8.84 16.19
C ASP A 213 3.83 -7.73 15.66
N MET A 214 2.63 -7.63 16.21
CA MET A 214 1.63 -6.65 15.82
C MET A 214 1.16 -5.83 17.01
N ILE A 215 1.06 -4.52 16.82
CA ILE A 215 0.35 -3.61 17.72
C ILE A 215 -0.89 -3.13 16.99
N ILE A 216 -2.06 -3.44 17.54
CA ILE A 216 -3.34 -3.15 16.91
C ILE A 216 -4.13 -2.22 17.83
N ASP A 217 -4.40 -1.03 17.31
CA ASP A 217 -5.34 -0.10 17.89
C ASP A 217 -6.68 -0.24 17.17
N THR A 218 -7.66 -0.78 17.88
CA THR A 218 -8.97 -1.12 17.31
C THR A 218 -9.93 0.08 17.25
N GLU A 219 -9.46 1.31 17.50
CA GLU A 219 -10.30 2.50 17.35
C GLU A 219 -10.90 2.54 15.94
N LYS A 220 -12.24 2.66 15.87
CA LYS A 220 -13.05 2.67 14.63
C LYS A 220 -13.19 1.32 13.91
N ILE A 221 -12.62 0.23 14.42
CA ILE A 221 -12.90 -1.14 13.97
C ILE A 221 -13.47 -2.00 15.11
N SER A 222 -13.89 -3.23 14.84
CA SER A 222 -14.30 -4.19 15.87
C SER A 222 -13.22 -5.24 16.09
N ASP A 223 -13.12 -5.75 17.32
CA ASP A 223 -12.23 -6.87 17.64
C ASP A 223 -12.65 -8.14 16.87
N GLU A 224 -13.95 -8.30 16.61
CA GLU A 224 -14.50 -9.37 15.77
C GLU A 224 -13.93 -9.37 14.34
N LEU A 225 -13.70 -8.20 13.74
CA LEU A 225 -13.06 -8.13 12.42
C LEU A 225 -11.64 -8.68 12.48
N VAL A 226 -10.90 -8.40 13.56
CA VAL A 226 -9.53 -8.87 13.69
C VAL A 226 -9.54 -10.39 13.89
N SER A 227 -10.37 -10.92 14.78
CA SER A 227 -10.47 -12.36 15.06
C SER A 227 -10.93 -13.19 13.86
N ASP A 228 -11.80 -12.64 12.99
CA ASP A 228 -12.27 -13.35 11.79
C ASP A 228 -11.18 -13.56 10.74
N TYR A 229 -10.11 -12.75 10.77
CA TYR A 229 -9.06 -12.72 9.76
C TYR A 229 -7.67 -13.04 10.28
N MET A 230 -7.50 -13.06 11.60
CA MET A 230 -6.27 -13.40 12.29
C MET A 230 -6.53 -14.61 13.19
N ASP A 231 -5.90 -15.73 12.85
CA ASP A 231 -5.93 -16.94 13.66
C ASP A 231 -4.91 -16.79 14.80
N ASP A 232 -5.40 -16.72 16.04
CA ASP A 232 -4.57 -16.52 17.23
C ASP A 232 -3.58 -17.68 17.47
N GLU A 233 -3.93 -18.92 17.11
CA GLU A 233 -3.03 -20.07 17.24
C GLU A 233 -1.90 -19.98 16.21
N ALA A 234 -2.27 -19.74 14.94
CA ALA A 234 -1.29 -19.55 13.88
C ALA A 234 -0.39 -18.33 14.14
N GLN A 235 -0.96 -17.26 14.69
CA GLN A 235 -0.23 -16.06 15.03
C GLN A 235 0.72 -16.29 16.22
N SER A 236 0.29 -17.00 17.25
CA SER A 236 1.12 -17.30 18.42
C SER A 236 2.34 -18.16 18.08
N ALA A 237 2.28 -18.91 16.97
CA ALA A 237 3.43 -19.66 16.46
C ALA A 237 4.51 -18.78 15.82
N ILE A 238 4.16 -17.57 15.37
CA ILE A 238 5.05 -16.68 14.60
C ILE A 238 5.30 -15.32 15.28
N GLY A 239 4.59 -15.00 16.36
CA GLY A 239 4.78 -13.77 17.12
C GLY A 239 3.59 -13.40 18.00
N THR A 240 3.41 -12.11 18.27
CA THR A 240 2.42 -11.64 19.25
C THR A 240 1.52 -10.55 18.69
N ILE A 241 0.23 -10.57 19.04
CA ILE A 241 -0.68 -9.44 18.85
C ILE A 241 -0.82 -8.74 20.20
N LYS A 242 -0.61 -7.42 20.21
CA LYS A 242 -0.87 -6.55 21.34
C LYS A 242 -1.94 -5.53 20.97
N TYR A 243 -3.10 -5.61 21.63
CA TYR A 243 -4.13 -4.58 21.55
C TYR A 243 -3.75 -3.41 22.46
N MET A 244 -3.74 -2.19 21.90
CA MET A 244 -3.35 -0.97 22.61
C MET A 244 -3.87 0.25 21.89
N ALA A 245 -4.36 1.25 22.61
CA ALA A 245 -4.65 2.54 22.01
C ALA A 245 -3.36 3.36 21.87
N LEU A 246 -3.02 3.76 20.64
CA LEU A 246 -1.83 4.57 20.33
C LEU A 246 -1.91 5.99 20.90
N ALA A 247 -3.09 6.41 21.36
CA ALA A 247 -3.32 7.67 22.04
C ALA A 247 -2.99 7.61 23.55
N ASP A 248 -2.81 6.42 24.13
CA ASP A 248 -2.48 6.28 25.54
C ASP A 248 -1.10 6.87 25.86
N GLU A 249 -0.97 7.52 27.02
CA GLU A 249 0.26 8.20 27.44
C GLU A 249 1.46 7.23 27.53
N GLU A 250 1.20 5.98 27.92
CA GLU A 250 2.21 4.93 28.06
C GLU A 250 2.56 4.24 26.72
N ALA A 251 1.76 4.42 25.67
CA ALA A 251 1.89 3.65 24.43
C ALA A 251 3.28 3.83 23.79
N GLU A 252 3.81 5.05 23.80
CA GLU A 252 5.13 5.36 23.26
C GLU A 252 6.24 4.64 24.03
N GLN A 253 6.17 4.62 25.37
CA GLN A 253 7.17 3.96 26.22
C GLN A 253 7.15 2.44 26.02
N VAL A 254 5.95 1.86 25.88
CA VAL A 254 5.79 0.43 25.60
C VAL A 254 6.34 0.07 24.24
N MET A 255 6.03 0.85 23.19
CA MET A 255 6.58 0.65 21.85
C MET A 255 8.10 0.79 21.83
N GLU A 256 8.64 1.81 22.48
CA GLU A 256 10.09 2.01 22.60
C GLU A 256 10.77 0.83 23.29
N SER A 257 10.24 0.40 24.43
CA SER A 257 10.77 -0.76 25.17
C SER A 257 10.75 -2.02 24.32
N MET A 258 9.64 -2.27 23.61
CA MET A 258 9.48 -3.40 22.71
C MET A 258 10.49 -3.36 21.54
N MET A 259 10.68 -2.20 20.91
CA MET A 259 11.66 -2.01 19.84
C MET A 259 13.10 -2.26 20.33
N ARG A 260 13.46 -1.75 21.52
CA ARG A 260 14.80 -1.92 22.11
C ARG A 260 15.09 -3.37 22.48
N VAL A 261 14.14 -4.04 23.13
CA VAL A 261 14.33 -5.40 23.66
C VAL A 261 14.31 -6.43 22.53
N LYS A 262 13.34 -6.35 21.61
CA LYS A 262 13.16 -7.39 20.59
C LYS A 262 14.08 -7.19 19.38
N GLY A 263 14.44 -5.95 19.05
CA GLY A 263 15.31 -5.58 17.93
C GLY A 263 14.72 -6.01 16.58
N TYR A 264 13.91 -5.16 15.96
CA TYR A 264 13.27 -5.49 14.68
C TYR A 264 14.12 -5.14 13.47
N ASP A 265 14.14 -6.02 12.46
CA ASP A 265 14.74 -5.75 11.15
C ASP A 265 13.82 -4.88 10.27
N ASN A 266 12.50 -4.95 10.51
CA ASN A 266 11.50 -4.22 9.74
C ASN A 266 10.40 -3.64 10.64
N VAL A 267 9.94 -2.43 10.31
CA VAL A 267 8.77 -1.80 10.95
C VAL A 267 7.80 -1.33 9.86
N ILE A 268 6.52 -1.65 10.02
CA ILE A 268 5.46 -1.31 9.06
C ILE A 268 4.39 -0.51 9.79
N LEU A 269 4.17 0.73 9.34
CA LEU A 269 3.24 1.69 9.94
C LEU A 269 1.97 1.81 9.08
N LEU A 270 0.86 1.24 9.55
CA LEU A 270 -0.44 1.24 8.86
C LEU A 270 -1.43 2.10 9.64
N VAL A 271 -1.15 3.39 9.66
CA VAL A 271 -1.76 4.39 10.53
C VAL A 271 -1.94 5.71 9.78
N SER A 272 -2.65 6.68 10.37
CA SER A 272 -2.78 8.02 9.76
C SER A 272 -1.45 8.75 9.68
N ASP A 273 -1.36 9.78 8.83
CA ASP A 273 -0.14 10.58 8.62
C ASP A 273 0.49 11.10 9.92
N TYR A 274 -0.34 11.56 10.86
CA TYR A 274 0.08 11.98 12.20
C TYR A 274 0.92 10.91 12.92
N TYR A 275 0.47 9.66 12.92
CA TYR A 275 1.19 8.56 13.57
C TYR A 275 2.35 8.05 12.71
N ILE A 276 2.26 8.14 11.38
CA ILE A 276 3.41 7.83 10.49
C ILE A 276 4.60 8.72 10.83
N GLU A 277 4.37 10.03 10.98
CA GLU A 277 5.43 10.98 11.34
C GLU A 277 6.02 10.67 12.72
N LYS A 278 5.14 10.58 13.74
CA LYS A 278 5.54 10.31 15.13
C LYS A 278 6.30 8.99 15.28
N LEU A 279 5.71 7.88 14.79
CA LEU A 279 6.29 6.54 14.94
C LEU A 279 7.45 6.30 13.99
N GLY A 280 7.48 6.97 12.84
CA GLY A 280 8.61 6.96 11.92
C GLY A 280 9.86 7.59 12.55
N ALA A 281 9.70 8.74 13.22
CA ALA A 281 10.78 9.39 13.97
C ALA A 281 11.27 8.52 15.13
N LEU A 282 10.35 7.93 15.90
CA LEU A 282 10.66 6.98 16.97
C LEU A 282 11.46 5.77 16.45
N THR A 283 11.00 5.16 15.36
CA THR A 283 11.67 4.01 14.72
C THR A 283 13.08 4.37 14.27
N LYS A 284 13.27 5.52 13.61
CA LYS A 284 14.60 5.97 13.17
C LYS A 284 15.55 6.19 14.34
N ARG A 285 15.04 6.70 15.47
CA ARG A 285 15.81 6.93 16.70
C ARG A 285 16.27 5.62 17.36
N ILE A 286 15.40 4.62 17.43
CA ILE A 286 15.64 3.38 18.19
C ILE A 286 16.25 2.28 17.33
N LEU A 287 15.76 2.15 16.10
CA LEU A 287 16.11 1.10 15.13
C LEU A 287 16.60 1.73 13.81
N PRO A 288 17.72 2.47 13.81
CA PRO A 288 18.19 3.21 12.63
C PRO A 288 18.53 2.33 11.41
N SER A 289 18.74 1.02 11.62
CA SER A 289 19.02 0.06 10.56
C SER A 289 17.79 -0.72 10.07
N ALA A 290 16.62 -0.55 10.72
CA ALA A 290 15.41 -1.23 10.32
C ALA A 290 14.87 -0.67 9.00
N ASN A 291 14.29 -1.55 8.19
CA ASN A 291 13.53 -1.10 7.03
C ASN A 291 12.19 -0.54 7.51
N LEU A 292 11.84 0.65 7.06
CA LEU A 292 10.56 1.27 7.35
C LEU A 292 9.64 1.19 6.13
N ALA A 293 8.43 0.71 6.33
CA ALA A 293 7.33 0.84 5.39
C ALA A 293 6.14 1.54 6.04
N MET A 294 5.33 2.22 5.24
CA MET A 294 4.18 2.99 5.74
C MET A 294 3.03 3.00 4.75
N SER A 295 1.79 3.13 5.22
CA SER A 295 0.63 3.24 4.34
C SER A 295 0.72 4.47 3.44
N ASN A 296 0.30 4.32 2.18
CA ASN A 296 0.24 5.41 1.22
C ASN A 296 -1.10 6.13 1.36
N ASN A 297 -1.16 7.14 2.22
CA ASN A 297 -2.39 7.85 2.58
C ASN A 297 -2.70 9.05 1.65
N PHE A 298 -1.93 9.25 0.57
CA PHE A 298 -2.19 10.33 -0.37
C PHE A 298 -3.60 10.23 -0.97
N HIS A 299 -4.17 11.37 -1.38
CA HIS A 299 -5.43 11.38 -2.11
C HIS A 299 -5.25 10.83 -3.54
N ILE A 300 -5.42 9.51 -3.70
CA ILE A 300 -5.31 8.81 -4.97
C ILE A 300 -6.68 8.83 -5.67
N CYS A 301 -6.74 9.49 -6.84
CA CYS A 301 -7.95 9.58 -7.66
C CYS A 301 -7.92 8.63 -8.88
N CYS A 302 -6.91 8.73 -9.76
CA CYS A 302 -6.83 7.85 -10.94
C CYS A 302 -6.03 6.56 -10.72
N GLY A 303 -5.05 6.55 -9.82
CA GLY A 303 -4.06 5.45 -9.70
C GLY A 303 -3.04 5.36 -10.85
N GLU A 304 -3.22 6.14 -11.91
CA GLU A 304 -2.43 6.08 -13.15
C GLU A 304 -1.38 7.18 -13.30
N GLY A 305 -1.24 8.08 -12.33
CA GLY A 305 -0.30 9.20 -12.37
C GLY A 305 -0.80 10.42 -13.18
N LEU A 306 -2.02 10.37 -13.71
CA LEU A 306 -2.55 11.35 -14.67
C LEU A 306 -3.10 12.62 -14.02
N CYS A 307 -4.01 12.47 -13.03
CA CYS A 307 -4.84 13.58 -12.56
C CYS A 307 -4.16 14.60 -11.63
N GLY A 308 -2.95 14.31 -11.14
CA GLY A 308 -2.26 15.17 -10.17
C GLY A 308 -2.79 15.15 -8.72
N SER A 309 -3.90 14.49 -8.40
CA SER A 309 -4.46 14.47 -7.02
C SER A 309 -3.49 14.01 -5.92
N CYS A 310 -2.59 13.08 -6.23
CA CYS A 310 -1.61 12.53 -5.29
C CYS A 310 -0.22 13.17 -5.45
N THR A 311 -0.14 14.43 -5.86
CA THR A 311 1.15 15.11 -6.05
C THR A 311 1.77 15.54 -4.74
N VAL A 312 3.10 15.44 -4.67
CA VAL A 312 3.92 16.08 -3.65
C VAL A 312 5.11 16.75 -4.32
N ASP A 313 5.49 17.91 -3.80
CA ASP A 313 6.71 18.59 -4.20
C ASP A 313 7.85 18.17 -3.26
N ILE A 314 8.99 17.80 -3.84
CA ILE A 314 10.21 17.44 -3.10
C ILE A 314 11.24 18.56 -3.15
N PRO A 315 12.27 18.55 -2.28
CA PRO A 315 13.39 19.49 -2.40
C PRO A 315 13.98 19.46 -3.80
N GLY A 316 14.29 20.63 -4.34
CA GLY A 316 14.71 20.77 -5.73
C GLY A 316 13.58 21.03 -6.72
N GLY A 317 12.36 21.28 -6.24
CA GLY A 317 11.24 21.83 -7.04
C GLY A 317 10.61 20.83 -8.00
N LYS A 318 10.81 19.52 -7.78
CA LYS A 318 10.19 18.47 -8.60
C LYS A 318 8.88 18.02 -7.98
N THR A 319 7.86 17.84 -8.82
CA THR A 319 6.56 17.31 -8.44
C THR A 319 6.46 15.82 -8.80
N ILE A 320 6.04 14.98 -7.86
CA ILE A 320 5.96 13.52 -8.02
C ILE A 320 4.54 13.00 -7.82
N LYS A 321 4.16 11.98 -8.57
CA LYS A 321 2.85 11.32 -8.48
C LYS A 321 2.92 10.10 -7.56
N MET A 322 2.39 10.22 -6.35
CA MET A 322 2.54 9.23 -5.29
C MET A 322 1.74 7.93 -5.46
N CYS A 323 0.80 7.89 -6.41
CA CYS A 323 0.18 6.62 -6.82
C CYS A 323 1.11 5.73 -7.65
N LYS A 324 2.18 6.28 -8.25
CA LYS A 324 3.19 5.54 -9.01
C LYS A 324 4.55 5.48 -8.32
N CYS A 325 4.94 6.52 -7.60
CA CYS A 325 6.25 6.61 -6.94
C CYS A 325 6.36 5.67 -5.74
N GLN A 326 7.54 5.06 -5.59
CA GLN A 326 7.99 4.31 -4.44
C GLN A 326 9.28 4.90 -3.91
N PHE A 327 9.32 5.22 -2.62
CA PHE A 327 10.55 5.63 -1.93
C PHE A 327 11.36 4.41 -1.50
N HIS A 328 12.69 4.53 -1.52
CA HIS A 328 13.54 3.53 -0.89
C HIS A 328 13.45 3.62 0.64
N SER A 329 13.56 2.47 1.33
CA SER A 329 13.43 2.39 2.80
C SER A 329 14.43 3.26 3.57
N LYS A 330 15.52 3.69 2.91
CA LYS A 330 16.58 4.54 3.49
C LYS A 330 16.44 6.02 3.18
N SER A 331 15.53 6.43 2.31
CA SER A 331 15.31 7.85 2.02
C SER A 331 14.40 8.47 3.06
N SER A 332 14.86 9.56 3.66
CA SER A 332 14.04 10.50 4.41
C SER A 332 12.96 11.07 3.49
N LEU A 333 11.69 10.80 3.84
CA LEU A 333 10.59 11.71 3.59
C LEU A 333 10.70 12.91 4.53
#